data_AF-A0A1M7MI84-F1
#
_entry.id   AF-A0A1M7MI84-F1
#
_cell.length_a   1.000
_cell.length_b   1.000
_cell.length_c   1.000
_cell.angle_alpha   90.00
_cell.angle_beta   90.00
_cell.angle_gamma   90.00
#
_symmetry.space_group_name_H-M   'P 1'
#
loop_
_entity.id
_entity.type
_entity.pdbx_description
1 polymer ?
#
loop_
_entity_poly.entity_id
_entity_poly.type
_entity_poly.pdbx_seq_one_letter_code
_entity_poly.pdbx_strand_id
1 'polypeptide(L)'
;SGGLAAAHAIHNGFTVLHECHEMYHGEKVAFGTIAQLVMENSPMEELEEVIGFCLDVGLPVTLEELGIKEVKEEDIRKVAEASCAEGETIHNMPFKVTPEDVYNAILGADALGRAMKGAIK
;
A
#
# COMPACT_ATOMS: atom_id res chain seq x y z
N SER A 1 21.65 -3.82 -4.01
CA SER A 1 21.96 -2.39 -3.87
C SER A 1 21.24 -1.52 -4.91
N GLY A 2 19.93 -1.72 -5.14
CA GLY A 2 19.17 -1.09 -6.23
C GLY A 2 18.29 0.11 -5.85
N GLY A 3 18.13 0.41 -4.55
CA GLY A 3 17.32 1.53 -4.05
C GLY A 3 15.98 1.12 -3.44
N LEU A 4 15.35 2.05 -2.73
CA LEU A 4 13.99 1.97 -2.18
C LEU A 4 13.14 3.10 -2.80
N ALA A 5 11.82 2.88 -2.88
CA ALA A 5 10.88 3.79 -3.51
C ALA A 5 9.58 3.91 -2.68
N ALA A 6 8.41 3.96 -3.32
CA ALA A 6 7.13 4.20 -2.65
C ALA A 6 6.70 3.09 -1.68
N ALA A 7 6.94 1.81 -1.99
CA ALA A 7 6.46 0.70 -1.17
C ALA A 7 6.96 0.75 0.29
N HIS A 8 8.23 1.10 0.48
CA HIS A 8 8.81 1.24 1.82
C HIS A 8 8.37 2.53 2.52
N ALA A 9 8.21 3.62 1.77
CA ALA A 9 7.70 4.88 2.33
C ALA A 9 6.24 4.73 2.80
N ILE A 10 5.41 4.00 2.04
CA ILE A 10 4.04 3.65 2.41
C ILE A 10 4.02 2.72 3.62
N HIS A 11 4.91 1.72 3.67
CA HIS A 11 5.12 0.92 4.88
C HIS A 11 5.41 1.81 6.10
N ASN A 12 6.31 2.79 5.97
CA ASN A 12 6.67 3.71 7.05
C ASN A 12 5.46 4.56 7.45
N GLY A 13 4.69 5.04 6.48
CA GLY A 13 3.43 5.75 6.71
C GLY A 13 2.46 4.95 7.58
N PHE A 14 2.28 3.65 7.32
CA PHE A 14 1.38 2.81 8.13
C PHE A 14 1.82 2.66 9.60
N THR A 15 3.07 2.93 9.94
CA THR A 15 3.54 2.87 11.34
C THR A 15 2.94 3.96 12.23
N VAL A 16 2.33 5.00 11.66
CA VAL A 16 1.62 6.04 12.43
C VAL A 16 0.28 5.54 13.01
N LEU A 17 -0.27 4.45 12.47
CA LEU A 17 -1.52 3.85 12.95
C LEU A 17 -1.20 2.68 13.88
N HIS A 18 -1.71 2.73 15.11
CA HIS A 18 -1.47 1.70 16.11
C HIS A 18 -2.08 0.35 15.71
N GLU A 19 -3.16 0.38 14.94
CA GLU A 19 -3.84 -0.78 14.37
C GLU A 19 -2.91 -1.65 13.51
N CYS A 20 -1.89 -1.04 12.89
CA CYS A 20 -0.94 -1.72 12.01
C CYS A 20 0.34 -2.18 12.72
N HIS A 21 0.45 -2.01 14.05
CA HIS A 21 1.66 -2.35 14.81
C HIS A 21 1.85 -3.85 14.99
N GLU A 22 0.77 -4.62 15.07
CA GLU A 22 0.81 -6.09 15.17
C GLU A 22 1.24 -6.76 13.84
N MET A 23 1.22 -6.01 12.72
CA MET A 23 1.67 -6.51 11.42
C MET A 23 3.19 -6.51 11.32
N TYR A 24 3.74 -7.59 10.78
CA TYR A 24 5.16 -7.70 10.44
C TYR A 24 5.54 -6.71 9.33
N HIS A 25 6.83 -6.40 9.26
CA HIS A 25 7.39 -5.49 8.26
C HIS A 25 7.02 -5.89 6.83
N GLY A 26 7.25 -7.15 6.47
CA GLY A 26 6.98 -7.67 5.13
C GLY A 26 5.50 -7.64 4.74
N GLU A 27 4.59 -7.78 5.70
CA GLU A 27 3.14 -7.72 5.47
C GLU A 27 2.70 -6.31 5.05
N LYS A 28 3.20 -5.29 5.78
CA LYS A 28 2.99 -3.89 5.41
C LYS A 28 3.65 -3.52 4.08
N VAL A 29 4.85 -4.03 3.80
CA VAL A 29 5.56 -3.81 2.53
C VAL A 29 4.82 -4.46 1.36
N ALA A 30 4.20 -5.63 1.54
CA ALA A 30 3.41 -6.29 0.50
C ALA A 30 2.26 -5.39 0.04
N PHE A 31 1.47 -4.87 0.97
CA PHE A 31 0.41 -3.91 0.64
C PHE A 31 0.96 -2.61 0.05
N GLY A 32 2.06 -2.08 0.61
CA GLY A 32 2.75 -0.90 0.06
C GLY A 32 3.22 -1.09 -1.38
N THR A 33 3.56 -2.33 -1.77
CA THR A 33 3.95 -2.68 -3.15
C THR A 33 2.75 -2.62 -4.09
N ILE A 34 1.59 -3.12 -3.67
CA ILE A 34 0.35 -3.02 -4.46
C ILE A 34 -0.04 -1.55 -4.64
N ALA A 35 0.00 -0.75 -3.57
CA ALA A 35 -0.26 0.68 -3.65
C ALA A 35 0.73 1.40 -4.57
N GLN A 36 2.01 1.03 -4.55
CA GLN A 36 2.99 1.55 -5.50
C GLN A 36 2.62 1.22 -6.96
N LEU A 37 2.23 -0.01 -7.28
CA LEU A 37 1.81 -0.40 -8.64
C LEU A 37 0.57 0.37 -9.11
N VAL A 38 -0.39 0.59 -8.21
CA VAL A 38 -1.57 1.44 -8.49
C VAL A 38 -1.12 2.87 -8.82
N MET A 39 -0.21 3.43 -8.02
CA MET A 39 0.31 4.78 -8.23
C MET A 39 1.12 4.92 -9.51
N GLU A 40 1.87 3.90 -9.90
CA GLU A 40 2.60 3.82 -11.16
C GLU A 40 1.68 3.64 -12.38
N ASN A 41 0.39 3.38 -12.15
CA ASN A 41 -0.57 3.01 -13.18
C ASN A 41 -0.06 1.80 -13.98
N SER A 42 0.46 0.80 -13.26
CA SER A 42 0.93 -0.46 -13.85
C SER A 42 -0.20 -1.19 -14.60
N PRO A 43 0.12 -2.00 -15.63
CA PRO A 43 -0.85 -2.82 -16.32
C PRO A 43 -1.66 -3.70 -15.36
N MET A 44 -2.95 -3.91 -15.66
CA MET A 44 -3.82 -4.74 -14.81
C MET A 44 -3.29 -6.17 -14.64
N GLU A 45 -2.66 -6.73 -15.67
CA GLU A 45 -2.05 -8.07 -15.61
C GLU A 45 -0.96 -8.16 -14.53
N GLU A 46 -0.15 -7.11 -14.36
CA GLU A 46 0.89 -7.05 -13.31
C GLU A 46 0.29 -6.91 -11.91
N LEU A 47 -0.76 -6.08 -11.77
CA LEU A 47 -1.52 -5.97 -10.52
C LEU A 47 -2.16 -7.31 -10.14
N GLU A 48 -2.78 -8.00 -11.11
CA GLU A 48 -3.40 -9.31 -10.90
C GLU A 48 -2.39 -10.38 -10.51
N GLU A 49 -1.21 -10.39 -11.15
CA GLU A 49 -0.13 -11.32 -10.81
C GLU A 49 0.35 -11.11 -9.37
N VAL A 50 0.62 -9.86 -8.97
CA VAL A 50 1.13 -9.54 -7.63
C VAL A 50 0.09 -9.79 -6.55
N ILE A 51 -1.15 -9.33 -6.76
CA ILE A 51 -2.24 -9.54 -5.79
C ILE A 51 -2.56 -11.05 -5.69
N GLY A 52 -2.60 -11.76 -6.82
CA GLY A 52 -2.83 -13.20 -6.86
C GLY A 52 -1.77 -13.97 -6.08
N PHE A 53 -0.49 -13.66 -6.31
CA PHE A 53 0.61 -14.24 -5.53
C PHE A 53 0.46 -13.96 -4.03
N CYS A 54 0.17 -12.70 -3.64
CA CYS A 54 -0.03 -12.35 -2.24
C CYS A 54 -1.16 -13.17 -1.60
N LEU A 55 -2.28 -13.35 -2.31
CA LEU A 55 -3.39 -14.18 -1.84
C LEU A 55 -2.99 -15.66 -1.67
N ASP A 56 -2.24 -16.23 -2.61
CA ASP A 56 -1.78 -17.62 -2.57
C ASP A 56 -0.87 -17.92 -1.38
N VAL A 57 -0.04 -16.95 -0.96
CA VAL A 57 0.89 -17.11 0.17
C VAL A 57 0.37 -16.51 1.48
N GLY A 58 -0.83 -15.93 1.49
CA GLY A 58 -1.46 -15.37 2.68
C GLY A 58 -0.92 -13.99 3.13
N LEU A 59 -0.35 -13.21 2.21
CA LEU A 59 0.02 -11.82 2.46
C LEU A 59 -1.21 -10.89 2.36
N PRO A 60 -1.25 -9.79 3.13
CA PRO A 60 -2.39 -8.89 3.12
C PRO A 60 -2.48 -8.10 1.82
N VAL A 61 -3.69 -8.03 1.25
CA VAL A 61 -3.99 -7.24 0.03
C VAL A 61 -5.06 -6.18 0.29
N THR A 62 -5.56 -6.09 1.52
CA THR A 62 -6.60 -5.13 1.94
C THR A 62 -6.20 -4.41 3.23
N LEU A 63 -6.78 -3.23 3.47
CA LEU A 63 -6.60 -2.47 4.71
C LEU A 63 -7.15 -3.23 5.93
N GLU A 64 -8.23 -4.00 5.75
CA GLU A 64 -8.82 -4.83 6.81
C GLU A 64 -7.81 -5.87 7.30
N GLU A 65 -7.06 -6.50 6.40
CA GLU A 65 -6.01 -7.48 6.73
C GLU A 65 -4.79 -6.84 7.40
N LEU A 66 -4.58 -5.53 7.21
CA LEU A 66 -3.57 -4.76 7.95
C LEU A 66 -4.06 -4.26 9.32
N GLY A 67 -5.25 -4.68 9.76
CA GLY A 67 -5.83 -4.31 11.06
C GLY A 67 -6.76 -3.11 11.03
N ILE A 68 -6.89 -2.40 9.90
CA ILE A 68 -7.74 -1.22 9.75
C ILE A 68 -9.17 -1.68 9.39
N LYS A 69 -9.95 -2.04 10.41
CA LYS A 69 -11.31 -2.56 10.25
C LYS A 69 -12.34 -1.50 9.86
N GLU A 70 -12.07 -0.25 10.21
CA GLU A 70 -12.89 0.91 9.84
C GLU A 70 -11.99 1.91 9.12
N VAL A 71 -12.21 2.09 7.82
CA VAL A 71 -11.40 3.02 7.01
C VAL A 71 -11.90 4.44 7.26
N LYS A 72 -11.10 5.23 7.97
CA LYS A 72 -11.35 6.65 8.19
C LYS A 72 -10.43 7.48 7.30
N GLU A 73 -11.02 8.43 6.58
CA GLU A 73 -10.27 9.31 5.68
C GLU A 73 -9.10 10.00 6.39
N GLU A 74 -9.32 10.51 7.61
CA GLU A 74 -8.28 11.19 8.40
C GLU A 74 -7.06 10.31 8.68
N ASP A 75 -7.25 9.01 8.90
CA ASP A 75 -6.17 8.10 9.24
C ASP A 75 -5.37 7.71 8.00
N ILE A 76 -6.04 7.46 6.87
CA ILE A 76 -5.36 7.21 5.60
C ILE A 76 -4.61 8.46 5.12
N ARG A 77 -5.15 9.66 5.35
CA ARG A 77 -4.44 10.92 5.08
C ARG A 77 -3.17 11.06 5.94
N LYS A 78 -3.21 10.72 7.23
CA LYS A 78 -1.98 10.71 8.08
C LYS A 78 -0.93 9.75 7.54
N VAL A 79 -1.33 8.55 7.11
CA VAL A 79 -0.43 7.57 6.48
C VAL A 79 0.19 8.16 5.21
N ALA A 80 -0.63 8.78 4.36
CA ALA A 80 -0.16 9.37 3.12
C ALA A 80 0.80 10.55 3.33
N GLU A 81 0.50 11.44 4.28
CA GLU A 81 1.38 12.55 4.66
C GLU A 81 2.72 12.04 5.20
N ALA A 82 2.70 11.06 6.10
CA ALA A 82 3.90 10.45 6.65
C ALA A 82 4.74 9.75 5.56
N SER A 83 4.10 9.11 4.59
CA SER A 83 4.77 8.47 3.44
C SER A 83 5.49 9.49 2.54
N CYS A 84 5.07 10.76 2.57
CA CYS A 84 5.63 11.85 1.80
C CYS A 84 6.53 12.78 2.62
N ALA A 85 6.88 12.42 3.85
CA ALA A 85 7.71 13.24 4.72
C ALA A 85 9.08 13.56 4.07
N GLU A 86 9.71 14.64 4.52
CA GLU A 86 11.06 14.99 4.06
C GLU A 86 12.03 13.85 4.39
N GLY A 87 12.80 13.41 3.38
CA GLY A 87 13.74 12.29 3.52
C GLY A 87 13.17 10.91 3.26
N GLU A 88 11.86 10.77 2.99
CA GLU A 88 11.27 9.48 2.63
C GLU A 88 11.69 8.97 1.25
N THR A 89 11.63 7.65 1.06
CA THR A 89 12.12 7.02 -0.17
C THR A 89 11.18 7.19 -1.35
N ILE A 90 9.94 7.65 -1.13
CA ILE A 90 8.97 7.94 -2.19
C ILE A 90 9.47 9.00 -3.17
N HIS A 91 10.38 9.87 -2.75
CA HIS A 91 10.97 10.91 -3.60
C HIS A 91 11.95 10.36 -4.64
N ASN A 92 12.28 9.07 -4.59
CA ASN A 92 13.07 8.38 -5.62
C ASN A 92 12.22 7.93 -6.82
N MET A 93 10.89 8.05 -6.75
CA MET A 93 10.02 7.74 -7.88
C MET A 93 10.35 8.66 -9.08
N PRO A 94 10.25 8.17 -10.33
CA PRO A 94 10.63 8.94 -11.52
C PRO A 94 9.61 10.03 -11.90
N PHE A 95 8.68 10.33 -11.00
CA PHE A 95 7.65 11.35 -11.11
C PHE A 95 7.38 11.97 -9.74
N LYS A 96 6.79 13.17 -9.72
CA LYS A 96 6.42 13.83 -8.47
C LYS A 96 5.26 13.08 -7.83
N VAL A 97 5.40 12.78 -6.54
CA VAL A 97 4.36 12.17 -5.71
C VAL A 97 3.87 13.17 -4.66
N THR A 98 2.57 13.22 -4.45
CA THR A 98 1.92 14.01 -3.40
C THR A 98 1.19 13.10 -2.41
N PRO A 99 0.88 13.57 -1.18
CA PRO A 99 0.05 12.81 -0.25
C PRO A 99 -1.31 12.40 -0.85
N GLU A 100 -1.88 13.22 -1.73
CA GLU A 100 -3.14 12.87 -2.39
C GLU A 100 -2.98 11.68 -3.35
N ASP A 101 -1.85 11.58 -4.05
CA ASP A 101 -1.55 10.42 -4.91
C ASP A 101 -1.42 9.14 -4.06
N VAL A 102 -0.73 9.22 -2.93
CA VAL A 102 -0.58 8.08 -2.00
C VAL A 102 -1.91 7.68 -1.38
N TYR A 103 -2.72 8.64 -0.95
CA TYR A 103 -4.06 8.39 -0.43
C TYR A 103 -4.93 7.64 -1.44
N ASN A 104 -4.99 8.12 -2.68
CA ASN A 104 -5.77 7.50 -3.74
C ASN A 104 -5.22 6.11 -4.12
N ALA A 105 -3.90 5.95 -4.13
CA ALA A 105 -3.24 4.67 -4.39
C ALA A 105 -3.54 3.63 -3.30
N ILE A 106 -3.55 4.02 -2.02
CA ILE A 106 -3.92 3.14 -0.90
C ILE A 106 -5.37 2.66 -1.05
N LEU A 107 -6.31 3.57 -1.34
CA LEU A 107 -7.71 3.20 -1.56
C LEU A 107 -7.91 2.34 -2.81
N GLY A 108 -7.17 2.62 -3.88
CA GLY A 108 -7.18 1.83 -5.10
C GLY A 108 -6.67 0.40 -4.87
N ALA A 109 -5.56 0.25 -4.14
CA ALA A 109 -5.00 -1.05 -3.76
C ALA A 109 -5.99 -1.86 -2.92
N ASP A 110 -6.59 -1.22 -1.90
CA ASP A 110 -7.59 -1.84 -1.04
C ASP A 110 -8.84 -2.30 -1.82
N ALA A 111 -9.32 -1.48 -2.76
CA ALA A 111 -10.46 -1.83 -3.61
C ALA A 111 -10.14 -3.02 -4.54
N LEU A 112 -8.96 -3.02 -5.17
CA LEU A 112 -8.51 -4.11 -6.04
C LEU A 112 -8.33 -5.42 -5.26
N GLY A 113 -7.67 -5.36 -4.10
CA GLY A 113 -7.49 -6.51 -3.22
C GLY A 113 -8.82 -7.12 -2.78
N ARG A 114 -9.80 -6.29 -2.39
CA ARG A 114 -11.16 -6.76 -2.07
C ARG A 114 -11.86 -7.41 -3.27
N ALA A 115 -11.77 -6.80 -4.45
CA ALA A 115 -12.41 -7.32 -5.66
C ALA A 115 -11.85 -8.70 -6.04
N MET A 116 -10.53 -8.86 -6.04
CA MET A 116 -9.87 -10.13 -6.38
C MET A 116 -10.13 -11.21 -5.33
N LYS A 117 -10.05 -10.87 -4.04
CA LYS A 117 -10.39 -11.80 -2.95
C LYS A 117 -11.85 -12.26 -3.00
N GLY A 118 -12.76 -11.40 -3.46
CA GLY A 118 -14.16 -11.74 -3.69
C GLY A 118 -14.37 -12.69 -4.87
N ALA A 119 -13.52 -12.61 -5.90
CA ALA A 119 -13.60 -13.46 -7.09
C ALA A 119 -13.07 -14.89 -6.89
N ILE A 120 -12.24 -15.11 -5.85
CA ILE A 120 -11.62 -16.41 -5.54
C ILE A 120 -12.47 -17.24 -4.53
N LYS A 121 -13.55 -16.68 -3.98
CA LYS A 121 -14.51 -17.40 -3.13
C LYS A 121 -15.55 -18.18 -3.94
#